data_AF-A0A950XAX5-F1
#
_entry.id   AF-A0A950XAX5-F1
#
_cell.length_a   1.000
_cell.length_b   1.000
_cell.length_c   1.000
_cell.angle_alpha   90.00
_cell.angle_beta   90.00
_cell.angle_gamma   90.00
#
_symmetry.space_group_name_H-M   'P 1'
#
loop_
_entity.id
_entity.type
_entity.pdbx_description
1 polymer ?
#
loop_
_entity_poly.entity_id
_entity_poly.type
_entity_poly.pdbx_seq_one_letter_code
_entity_poly.pdbx_strand_id
1 'polypeptide(L)'
;MHCRSFAVAIASTSVMTLALAQSTAFPGKTEGDYVVRDFRFRNGEILPELRLHYVTLGTAHRNSSGEIDNAVLLLHSSGGQTAELFVPSFTPIYGAGQPLDLTKFYVIIPDSIGHGKSSKPSDGMRAHFPHY
;
A
#
# COMPACT_ATOMS: atom_id res chain seq x y z
N MET A 1 -78.33 -3.51 16.18
CA MET A 1 -77.00 -3.52 16.80
C MET A 1 -76.20 -4.63 16.15
N HIS A 2 -75.04 -4.34 15.54
CA HIS A 2 -73.80 -5.15 15.47
C HIS A 2 -72.83 -4.41 14.53
N CYS A 3 -71.92 -3.68 15.18
CA CYS A 3 -70.84 -2.88 14.62
C CYS A 3 -69.72 -3.80 14.08
N ARG A 4 -69.13 -3.49 12.92
CA ARG A 4 -67.89 -4.12 12.45
C ARG A 4 -66.89 -3.05 12.04
N SER A 5 -65.91 -2.84 12.92
CA SER A 5 -64.76 -1.95 12.73
C SER A 5 -63.80 -2.52 11.67
N PHE A 6 -63.35 -1.67 10.73
CA PHE A 6 -62.22 -1.96 9.86
C PHE A 6 -60.97 -1.31 10.46
N ALA A 7 -59.96 -2.13 10.79
CA ALA A 7 -58.64 -1.67 11.17
C ALA A 7 -57.76 -1.56 9.92
N VAL A 8 -57.24 -0.37 9.63
CA VAL A 8 -56.25 -0.14 8.59
C VAL A 8 -54.86 -0.26 9.22
N ALA A 9 -54.08 -1.25 8.78
CA ALA A 9 -52.68 -1.40 9.17
C ALA A 9 -51.79 -0.62 8.19
N ILE A 10 -51.05 0.36 8.70
CA ILE A 10 -50.06 1.12 7.93
C ILE A 10 -48.72 0.38 8.05
N ALA A 11 -48.26 -0.20 6.94
CA ALA A 11 -46.96 -0.85 6.86
C ALA A 11 -45.87 0.17 6.53
N SER A 12 -45.06 0.56 7.52
CA SER A 12 -43.84 1.34 7.30
C SER A 12 -42.78 0.47 6.62
N THR A 13 -42.42 0.81 5.39
CA THR A 13 -41.32 0.19 4.65
C THR A 13 -40.04 0.97 4.91
N SER A 14 -39.18 0.44 5.79
CA SER A 14 -37.83 0.97 6.00
C SER A 14 -36.97 0.72 4.77
N VAL A 15 -36.57 1.77 4.07
CA VAL A 15 -35.63 1.70 2.95
C VAL A 15 -34.22 1.52 3.53
N MET A 16 -33.70 0.30 3.48
CA MET A 16 -32.33 0.00 3.90
C MET A 16 -31.37 0.45 2.79
N THR A 17 -30.69 1.59 2.99
CA THR A 17 -29.71 2.10 2.04
C THR A 17 -28.45 1.23 2.11
N LEU A 18 -28.17 0.49 1.05
CA LEU A 18 -26.97 -0.33 0.94
C LEU A 18 -25.76 0.58 0.67
N ALA A 19 -24.94 0.85 1.68
CA ALA A 19 -23.67 1.54 1.49
C ALA A 19 -22.71 0.59 0.75
N LEU A 20 -22.45 0.87 -0.52
CA LEU A 20 -21.38 0.21 -1.27
C LEU A 20 -20.04 0.65 -0.65
N ALA A 21 -19.37 -0.27 0.04
CA ALA A 21 -17.97 -0.08 0.39
C ALA A 21 -17.15 0.03 -0.89
N GLN A 22 -16.76 1.25 -1.27
CA GLN A 22 -15.81 1.46 -2.33
C GLN A 22 -14.47 0.91 -1.84
N SER A 23 -14.05 -0.23 -2.39
CA SER A 23 -12.64 -0.62 -2.35
C SER A 23 -11.84 0.58 -2.85
N THR A 24 -10.98 1.14 -2.01
CA THR A 24 -10.04 2.19 -2.40
C THR A 24 -8.99 1.53 -3.28
N ALA A 25 -9.35 1.28 -4.53
CA ALA A 25 -8.41 0.83 -5.53
C ALA A 25 -7.42 1.98 -5.76
N PHE A 26 -6.20 1.85 -5.25
CA PHE A 26 -5.14 2.81 -5.54
C PHE A 26 -4.81 2.70 -7.04
N PRO A 27 -4.98 3.78 -7.83
CA PRO A 27 -4.69 3.75 -9.26
C PRO A 27 -3.24 3.30 -9.50
N GLY A 28 -3.04 2.46 -10.50
CA GLY A 28 -1.69 2.00 -10.87
C GLY A 28 -0.97 1.19 -9.78
N LYS A 29 -1.69 0.66 -8.77
CA LYS A 29 -1.08 -0.17 -7.74
C LYS A 29 -0.49 -1.44 -8.34
N THR A 30 0.83 -1.58 -8.23
CA THR A 30 1.54 -2.83 -8.54
C THR A 30 2.48 -3.20 -7.41
N GLU A 31 2.86 -4.47 -7.31
CA GLU A 31 3.85 -4.96 -6.34
C GLU A 31 4.90 -5.78 -7.10
N GLY A 32 6.13 -5.77 -6.59
CA GLY A 32 7.23 -6.52 -7.18
C GLY A 32 8.41 -6.65 -6.25
N ASP A 33 9.39 -7.40 -6.71
CA ASP A 33 10.65 -7.60 -6.01
C ASP A 33 11.81 -7.23 -6.93
N TYR A 34 12.78 -6.50 -6.38
CA TYR A 34 14.07 -6.31 -7.01
C TYR A 34 15.11 -7.15 -6.27
N VAL A 35 15.81 -8.01 -7.01
CA VAL A 35 16.78 -8.95 -6.45
C VAL A 35 18.19 -8.50 -6.82
N VAL A 36 18.99 -8.22 -5.79
CA VAL A 36 20.43 -7.96 -5.92
C VAL A 36 21.19 -9.21 -5.48
N ARG A 37 22.00 -9.76 -6.39
CA ARG A 37 22.86 -10.91 -6.09
C ARG A 37 24.17 -10.46 -5.46
N ASP A 38 24.69 -11.26 -4.55
CA ASP A 38 25.97 -11.07 -3.88
C ASP A 38 26.10 -9.66 -3.27
N PHE A 39 25.03 -9.20 -2.61
CA PHE A 39 25.00 -7.87 -2.01
C PHE A 39 25.99 -7.78 -0.86
N ARG A 40 26.99 -6.91 -1.02
CA ARG A 40 28.02 -6.67 -0.03
C ARG A 40 27.61 -5.51 0.87
N PHE A 41 27.41 -5.80 2.14
CA PHE A 41 27.18 -4.79 3.17
C PHE A 41 28.47 -4.01 3.47
N ARG A 42 28.31 -2.83 4.09
CA ARG A 42 29.44 -1.94 4.43
C ARG A 42 30.50 -2.63 5.29
N ASN A 43 30.11 -3.56 6.14
CA ASN A 43 31.03 -4.31 7.00
C ASN A 43 31.74 -5.48 6.28
N GLY A 44 31.47 -5.69 4.99
CA GLY A 44 32.09 -6.72 4.16
C GLY A 44 31.32 -8.04 4.08
N GLU A 45 30.31 -8.25 4.94
CA GLU A 45 29.43 -9.42 4.86
C GLU A 45 28.65 -9.42 3.54
N ILE A 46 28.34 -10.62 3.05
CA ILE A 46 27.65 -10.81 1.77
C ILE A 46 26.35 -11.57 2.01
N LEU A 47 25.25 -11.04 1.48
CA LEU A 47 24.02 -11.79 1.32
C LEU A 47 23.93 -12.27 -0.14
N PRO A 48 23.89 -13.60 -0.39
CA PRO A 48 23.85 -14.13 -1.76
C PRO A 48 22.68 -13.58 -2.58
N GLU A 49 21.54 -13.36 -1.92
CA GLU A 49 20.35 -12.77 -2.53
C GLU A 49 19.69 -11.75 -1.60
N LEU A 50 19.85 -10.46 -1.92
CA LEU A 50 19.10 -9.39 -1.28
C LEU A 50 17.84 -9.10 -2.11
N ARG A 51 16.68 -9.45 -1.56
CA ARG A 51 15.36 -9.11 -2.10
C ARG A 51 14.89 -7.78 -1.50
N LEU A 52 14.55 -6.85 -2.36
CA LEU A 52 13.90 -5.58 -2.02
C LEU A 52 12.47 -5.62 -2.57
N HIS A 53 11.50 -5.80 -1.68
CA HIS A 53 10.09 -5.73 -2.04
C HIS A 53 9.65 -4.28 -2.18
N TYR A 54 8.76 -4.01 -3.14
CA TYR A 54 8.19 -2.69 -3.32
C TYR A 54 6.73 -2.75 -3.81
N VAL A 55 6.00 -1.67 -3.51
CA VAL A 55 4.71 -1.34 -4.10
C VAL A 55 4.86 -0.04 -4.87
N THR A 56 4.23 0.09 -6.04
CA THR A 56 4.15 1.35 -6.78
C THR A 56 2.71 1.78 -6.91
N LEU A 57 2.45 3.09 -6.88
CA LEU A 57 1.14 3.71 -7.11
C LEU A 57 1.24 4.76 -8.23
N GLY A 58 0.14 5.03 -8.92
CA GLY A 58 0.09 5.96 -10.05
C GLY A 58 0.79 5.42 -11.30
N THR A 59 1.13 6.32 -12.22
CA THR A 59 1.76 5.99 -13.50
C THR A 59 3.06 6.76 -13.67
N ALA A 60 4.14 6.06 -14.03
CA ALA A 60 5.42 6.68 -14.36
C ALA A 60 5.28 7.54 -15.63
N HIS A 61 5.54 8.84 -15.50
CA HIS A 61 5.77 9.73 -16.62
C HIS A 61 7.26 9.70 -16.96
N ARG A 62 7.59 9.73 -18.26
CA ARG A 62 8.97 9.76 -18.73
C ARG A 62 9.23 11.00 -19.55
N ASN A 63 10.33 11.70 -19.25
CA ASN A 63 10.77 12.85 -20.02
C ASN A 63 11.28 12.44 -21.43
N SER A 64 11.71 13.41 -22.24
CA SER A 64 12.25 13.15 -23.58
C SER A 64 13.53 12.30 -23.60
N SER A 65 14.25 12.21 -22.48
CA SER A 65 15.42 11.33 -22.28
C SER A 65 15.03 9.92 -21.83
N GLY A 66 13.74 9.66 -21.59
CA GLY A 66 13.23 8.37 -21.11
C GLY A 66 13.32 8.17 -19.59
N GLU A 67 13.74 9.17 -18.82
CA GLU A 67 13.87 9.10 -17.37
C GLU A 67 12.52 9.38 -16.69
N ILE A 68 12.27 8.74 -15.55
CA ILE A 68 11.06 9.03 -14.77
C ILE A 68 11.25 10.34 -14.00
N ASP A 69 10.43 11.34 -14.29
CA ASP A 69 10.53 12.70 -13.73
C ASP A 69 9.42 13.05 -12.72
N ASN A 70 8.47 12.14 -12.49
CA ASN A 70 7.37 12.29 -11.54
C ASN A 70 7.42 11.27 -10.37
N ALA A 71 8.57 10.66 -10.13
CA ALA A 71 8.74 9.66 -9.08
C ALA A 71 8.85 10.27 -7.68
N VAL A 72 8.16 9.67 -6.71
CA VAL A 72 8.32 9.99 -5.28
C VAL A 72 8.62 8.70 -4.52
N LEU A 73 9.71 8.70 -3.74
CA LEU A 73 10.04 7.60 -2.84
C LEU A 73 9.40 7.84 -1.47
N LEU A 74 8.54 6.94 -1.02
CA LEU A 74 7.89 7.02 0.29
C LEU A 74 8.34 5.84 1.15
N LEU A 75 8.91 6.14 2.32
CA LEU A 75 9.46 5.15 3.24
C LEU A 75 8.55 4.97 4.45
N HIS A 76 8.51 3.75 4.98
CA HIS A 76 7.87 3.46 6.26
C HIS A 76 8.72 3.95 7.44
N SER A 77 8.11 4.05 8.62
CA SER A 77 8.81 4.38 9.87
C SER A 77 9.75 3.25 10.32
N SER A 78 10.67 3.54 11.24
CA SER A 78 11.53 2.51 11.86
C SER A 78 10.69 1.42 12.50
N GLY A 79 10.97 0.15 12.20
CA GLY A 79 10.19 -0.99 12.69
C GLY A 79 8.92 -1.27 11.89
N GLY A 80 8.51 -0.36 11.01
CA GLY A 80 7.30 -0.48 10.21
C GLY A 80 7.46 -1.30 8.94
N GLN A 81 6.42 -1.30 8.12
CA GLN A 81 6.38 -1.95 6.81
C GLN A 81 5.42 -1.22 5.87
N THR A 82 5.51 -1.48 4.57
CA THR A 82 4.70 -0.86 3.51
C THR A 82 3.20 -0.89 3.79
N ALA A 83 2.68 -1.95 4.44
CA ALA A 83 1.25 -2.08 4.76
C ALA A 83 0.69 -0.95 5.63
N GLU A 84 1.53 -0.32 6.48
CA GLU A 84 1.11 0.80 7.34
C GLU A 84 0.76 2.04 6.53
N LEU A 85 1.34 2.18 5.34
CA LEU A 85 1.09 3.30 4.43
C LEU A 85 -0.22 3.12 3.63
N PHE A 86 -1.01 2.08 3.94
CA PHE A 86 -2.31 1.80 3.36
C PHE A 86 -3.46 1.80 4.37
N VAL A 87 -3.19 2.16 5.64
CA VAL A 87 -4.26 2.25 6.65
C VAL A 87 -5.12 3.51 6.45
N PRO A 88 -6.42 3.49 6.84
CA PRO A 88 -7.34 4.59 6.58
C PRO A 88 -6.91 5.97 7.11
N SER A 89 -6.09 6.01 8.17
CA SER A 89 -5.56 7.27 8.70
C SER A 89 -4.45 7.88 7.85
N PHE A 90 -3.80 7.09 7.00
CA PHE A 90 -2.68 7.52 6.16
C PHE A 90 -3.08 7.75 4.70
N THR A 91 -4.03 6.95 4.19
CA THR A 91 -4.42 6.99 2.78
C THR A 91 -5.02 8.30 2.24
N PRO A 92 -5.55 9.25 3.06
CA PRO A 92 -6.02 10.53 2.54
C PRO A 92 -4.96 11.31 1.76
N ILE A 93 -3.67 11.08 1.97
CA ILE A 93 -2.60 11.79 1.26
C ILE A 93 -2.51 11.46 -0.24
N TYR A 94 -3.13 10.36 -0.70
CA TYR A 94 -3.02 9.88 -2.08
C TYR A 94 -4.09 10.43 -3.04
N GLY A 95 -5.09 11.13 -2.52
CA GLY A 95 -6.23 11.63 -3.31
C GLY A 95 -5.86 12.73 -4.30
N ALA A 96 -6.76 13.01 -5.25
CA ALA A 96 -6.60 14.16 -6.15
C ALA A 96 -6.48 15.47 -5.36
N GLY A 97 -5.46 16.28 -5.67
CA GLY A 97 -5.15 17.52 -4.96
C GLY A 97 -4.47 17.35 -3.60
N GLN A 98 -4.20 16.12 -3.15
CA GLN A 98 -3.52 15.82 -1.90
C GLN A 98 -1.99 15.79 -2.08
N PRO A 99 -1.18 15.75 -1.01
CA PRO A 99 0.28 15.83 -1.12
C PRO A 99 0.92 14.79 -2.05
N LEU A 100 0.38 13.55 -2.07
CA LEU A 100 0.82 12.47 -2.97
C LEU A 100 -0.29 12.11 -3.98
N ASP A 101 -0.82 13.13 -4.65
CA ASP A 101 -1.81 12.99 -5.72
C ASP A 101 -1.38 11.98 -6.79
N LEU A 102 -2.01 10.81 -6.81
CA LEU A 102 -1.70 9.70 -7.72
C LEU A 102 -2.08 9.98 -9.19
N THR A 103 -2.75 11.10 -9.47
CA THR A 103 -2.94 11.58 -10.85
C THR A 103 -1.69 12.30 -11.40
N LYS A 104 -0.74 12.64 -10.52
CA LYS A 104 0.47 13.40 -10.86
C LYS A 104 1.74 12.61 -10.59
N PHE A 105 1.80 11.91 -9.47
CA PHE A 105 3.01 11.25 -8.99
C PHE A 105 2.99 9.73 -9.22
N TYR A 106 4.17 9.21 -9.54
CA TYR A 106 4.47 7.78 -9.48
C TYR A 106 5.15 7.48 -8.14
N VAL A 107 4.40 6.95 -7.19
CA VAL A 107 4.90 6.73 -5.82
C VAL A 107 5.50 5.34 -5.71
N ILE A 108 6.74 5.25 -5.24
CA ILE A 108 7.47 4.00 -5.01
C ILE A 108 7.61 3.80 -3.50
N ILE A 109 7.15 2.65 -3.01
CA ILE A 109 7.07 2.33 -1.59
C ILE A 109 7.82 1.01 -1.34
N PRO A 110 9.13 1.06 -1.03
CA PRO A 110 9.88 -0.15 -0.71
C PRO A 110 9.69 -0.55 0.75
N ASP A 111 9.79 -1.86 1.01
CA ASP A 111 10.13 -2.36 2.33
C ASP A 111 11.64 -2.26 2.53
N SER A 112 12.06 -1.69 3.65
CA SER A 112 13.48 -1.62 4.02
C SER A 112 14.07 -3.01 4.25
N ILE A 113 15.38 -3.17 4.06
CA ILE A 113 16.10 -4.39 4.48
C ILE A 113 15.78 -4.67 5.95
N GLY A 114 15.49 -5.92 6.29
CA GLY A 114 15.10 -6.32 7.65
C GLY A 114 13.61 -6.19 7.96
N HIS A 115 12.79 -5.65 7.06
CA HIS A 115 11.38 -5.35 7.30
C HIS A 115 10.47 -5.86 6.17
N GLY A 116 9.16 -5.92 6.47
CA GLY A 116 8.11 -6.22 5.49
C GLY A 116 8.37 -7.50 4.70
N LYS A 117 8.28 -7.45 3.37
CA LYS A 117 8.53 -8.57 2.45
C LYS A 117 9.96 -8.58 1.87
N SER A 118 10.77 -7.55 2.15
CA SER A 118 12.21 -7.55 1.84
C SER A 118 12.97 -8.60 2.65
N SER A 119 14.18 -8.94 2.22
CA SER A 119 15.04 -9.87 2.96
C SER A 119 15.23 -9.40 4.40
N LYS A 120 14.98 -10.30 5.35
CA LYS A 120 15.02 -9.98 6.79
C LYS A 120 15.49 -11.16 7.64
N PRO A 121 15.95 -10.93 8.88
CA PRO A 121 16.40 -12.00 9.77
C PRO A 121 15.37 -13.13 9.98
N SER A 122 14.07 -12.80 10.01
CA SER A 122 13.00 -13.79 10.19
C SER A 122 12.74 -14.69 8.98
N ASP A 123 13.39 -14.45 7.83
CA ASP A 123 13.36 -15.34 6.65
C ASP A 123 14.26 -16.59 6.82
N GLY A 124 14.66 -16.91 8.05
CA GLY A 124 15.37 -18.14 8.41
C GLY A 124 16.81 -17.94 8.88
N MET A 125 17.46 -16.81 8.54
CA MET A 125 18.85 -16.55 8.93
C MET A 125 19.01 -16.18 10.41
N ARG A 126 17.98 -15.59 11.04
CA ARG A 126 17.98 -15.16 12.44
C ARG A 126 19.24 -14.31 12.76
N ALA A 127 20.01 -14.70 13.76
CA ALA A 127 21.24 -14.01 14.18
C ALA A 127 22.39 -14.11 13.15
N HIS A 128 22.25 -14.90 12.09
CA HIS A 128 23.22 -14.99 11.00
C HIS A 128 22.91 -14.05 9.82
N PHE A 129 21.83 -13.28 9.90
CA PHE A 129 21.59 -12.22 8.90
C PHE A 129 22.70 -11.17 9.00
N PRO A 130 23.27 -10.68 7.89
CA PRO A 130 24.36 -9.71 7.94
C PRO A 130 24.06 -8.50 8.82
N HIS A 131 25.05 -8.00 9.52
CA HIS A 131 24.95 -6.79 10.31
C HIS A 131 25.15 -5.55 9.41
N TYR A 132 24.27 -4.55 9.49
CA TYR A 132 24.32 -3.38 8.58
C TYR A 132 23.94 -2.07 9.24
#